data_AF-A0A5E4WYK3-F1
#
_entry.id   AF-A0A5E4WYK3-F1
#
_cell.length_a   1.000
_cell.length_b   1.000
_cell.length_c   1.000
_cell.angle_alpha   90.00
_cell.angle_beta   90.00
_cell.angle_gamma   90.00
#
_symmetry.space_group_name_H-M   'P 1'
#
loop_
_entity.id
_entity.type
_entity.pdbx_description
1 polymer ?
#
loop_
_entity_poly.entity_id
_entity_poly.type
_entity_poly.pdbx_seq_one_letter_code
_entity_poly.pdbx_strand_id
1 'polypeptide(L)'
;MMAMQIGIGLVSVAYYGGMPALLSELFPTQTRTTGMSIAYNLAVTIFGGFAPFIITWLIQVTGSKLAPSFYLMGAAVISMMALLRIRALKLRL
;
A
#
# COMPACT_ATOMS: atom_id res chain seq x y z
N MET A 1 -4.87 -6.42 26.56
CA MET A 1 -5.13 -5.61 25.35
C MET A 1 -3.94 -4.74 24.94
N MET A 2 -3.33 -3.98 25.87
CA MET A 2 -2.16 -3.12 25.57
C MET A 2 -0.94 -3.88 25.03
N ALA A 3 -0.61 -5.07 25.57
CA ALA A 3 0.53 -5.87 25.09
C ALA A 3 0.39 -6.31 23.61
N MET A 4 -0.83 -6.63 23.16
CA MET A 4 -1.10 -7.03 21.77
C MET A 4 -0.98 -5.83 20.82
N GLN A 5 -1.43 -4.64 21.24
CA GLN A 5 -1.28 -3.42 20.45
C GLN A 5 0.18 -3.00 20.31
N ILE A 6 1.00 -3.17 21.36
CA ILE A 6 2.45 -2.90 21.31
C ILE A 6 3.12 -3.86 20.32
N GLY A 7 2.76 -5.15 20.36
CA GLY A 7 3.28 -6.15 19.42
C GLY A 7 2.98 -5.81 17.96
N ILE A 8 1.72 -5.47 17.65
CA ILE A 8 1.31 -5.08 16.29
C ILE A 8 1.94 -3.73 15.89
N GLY A 9 2.04 -2.79 16.81
CA GLY A 9 2.65 -1.48 16.59
C GLY A 9 4.12 -1.58 16.18
N LEU A 10 4.91 -2.44 16.85
CA LEU A 10 6.30 -2.69 16.51
C LEU A 10 6.48 -3.20 15.07
N VAL A 11 5.66 -4.18 14.68
CA VAL A 11 5.66 -4.73 13.31
C VAL A 11 5.25 -3.66 12.30
N SER A 12 4.26 -2.84 12.65
CA SER A 12 3.75 -1.78 11.78
C SER A 12 4.80 -0.69 11.55
N VAL A 13 5.57 -0.31 12.59
CA VAL A 13 6.66 0.67 12.46
C VAL A 13 7.77 0.16 11.56
N ALA A 14 8.16 -1.12 11.67
CA ALA A 14 9.15 -1.71 10.79
C ALA A 14 8.72 -1.67 9.31
N TYR A 15 7.43 -1.83 9.04
CA TYR A 15 6.88 -1.79 7.68
C TYR A 15 6.70 -0.36 7.15
N TYR A 16 6.05 0.53 7.92
CA TYR A 16 5.73 1.89 7.48
C TYR A 16 6.89 2.87 7.61
N GLY A 17 7.91 2.58 8.42
CA GLY A 17 9.00 3.53 8.73
C GLY A 17 9.86 3.91 7.52
N GLY A 18 10.14 2.97 6.62
CA GLY A 18 10.94 3.22 5.41
C GLY A 18 10.15 3.83 4.24
N MET A 19 8.82 3.74 4.28
CA MET A 19 7.95 4.16 3.19
C MET A 19 8.05 5.66 2.86
N PRO A 20 7.98 6.59 3.83
CA PRO A 20 8.08 8.03 3.54
C PRO A 20 9.48 8.45 3.08
N ALA A 21 10.53 7.76 3.52
CA ALA A 21 11.90 8.01 3.07
C ALA A 21 12.06 7.67 1.58
N LEU A 22 11.63 6.48 1.16
CA LEU A 22 11.62 6.07 -0.25
C LEU A 22 10.77 7.00 -1.11
N LEU A 23 9.56 7.30 -0.65
CA LEU A 23 8.63 8.14 -1.38
C LEU A 23 9.20 9.56 -1.53
N SER A 24 10.00 10.02 -0.58
CA SER A 24 10.64 11.31 -0.66
C SER A 24 11.85 11.44 -1.56
N GLU A 25 12.55 10.34 -1.82
CA GLU A 25 13.64 10.29 -2.80
C GLU A 25 13.11 10.34 -4.24
N LEU A 26 11.85 9.97 -4.44
CA LEU A 26 11.19 9.92 -5.75
C LEU A 26 10.64 11.26 -6.22
N PHE A 27 10.42 12.22 -5.32
CA PHE A 27 9.81 13.53 -5.65
C PHE A 27 10.81 14.69 -5.48
N PRO A 28 10.79 15.70 -6.36
CA PRO A 28 11.61 16.91 -6.22
C PRO A 28 11.35 17.65 -4.91
N THR A 29 12.38 18.25 -4.31
CA THR A 29 12.32 18.94 -3.01
C THR A 29 11.21 19.99 -2.91
N GLN A 30 10.88 20.67 -4.01
CA GLN A 30 9.84 21.72 -4.03
C GLN A 30 8.41 21.18 -3.97
N THR A 31 8.15 19.94 -4.40
CA THR A 31 6.80 19.36 -4.49
C THR A 31 6.63 18.07 -3.69
N ARG A 32 7.66 17.67 -2.92
CA ARG A 32 7.72 16.44 -2.14
C ARG A 32 6.48 16.19 -1.27
N THR A 33 6.08 17.15 -0.44
CA THR A 33 4.95 16.96 0.49
C THR A 33 3.61 16.85 -0.26
N THR A 34 3.37 17.77 -1.20
CA THR A 34 2.10 17.82 -1.95
C THR A 34 1.95 16.61 -2.88
N GLY A 35 3.02 16.24 -3.60
CA GLY A 35 3.04 15.07 -4.46
C GLY A 35 2.86 13.77 -3.67
N MET A 36 3.52 13.66 -2.51
CA MET A 36 3.36 12.53 -1.60
C MET A 36 1.92 12.43 -1.06
N SER A 37 1.34 13.54 -0.61
CA SER A 37 -0.04 13.56 -0.13
C SER A 37 -1.05 13.25 -1.23
N ILE A 38 -0.89 13.78 -2.44
CA ILE A 38 -1.81 13.50 -3.56
C ILE A 38 -1.73 12.01 -3.93
N ALA A 39 -0.52 11.47 -4.15
CA ALA A 39 -0.34 10.07 -4.49
C ALA A 39 -0.89 9.14 -3.41
N TYR A 40 -0.64 9.46 -2.13
CA TYR A 40 -1.16 8.68 -1.00
C TYR A 40 -2.68 8.72 -0.93
N ASN A 41 -3.29 9.91 -1.00
CA ASN A 41 -4.75 10.03 -0.95
C ASN A 41 -5.42 9.31 -2.12
N LEU A 42 -4.90 9.46 -3.35
CA LEU A 42 -5.41 8.73 -4.52
C LEU A 42 -5.33 7.21 -4.31
N ALA A 43 -4.18 6.70 -3.84
CA ALA A 43 -4.00 5.28 -3.59
C ALA A 43 -4.95 4.78 -2.48
N VAL A 44 -5.09 5.51 -1.37
CA VAL A 44 -5.99 5.15 -0.27
C VAL A 44 -7.45 5.23 -0.69
N THR A 45 -7.86 6.24 -1.46
CA THR A 45 -9.23 6.35 -1.95
C THR A 45 -9.57 5.18 -2.89
N ILE A 46 -8.70 4.86 -3.84
CA ILE A 46 -8.95 3.78 -4.80
C ILE A 46 -8.86 2.41 -4.12
N PHE A 47 -7.75 2.11 -3.45
CA PHE A 47 -7.49 0.76 -2.93
C PHE A 47 -8.01 0.54 -1.51
N GLY A 48 -8.11 1.58 -0.69
CA GLY A 48 -8.64 1.51 0.67
C GLY A 48 -10.15 1.79 0.73
N GLY A 49 -10.62 2.80 0.02
CA GLY A 49 -12.04 3.20 -0.01
C GLY A 49 -12.92 2.22 -0.77
N PHE A 50 -12.49 1.75 -1.96
CA PHE A 50 -13.25 0.76 -2.73
C PHE A 50 -12.98 -0.69 -2.31
N ALA A 51 -11.98 -0.97 -1.48
CA ALA A 51 -11.70 -2.32 -0.99
C ALA A 51 -12.94 -3.03 -0.42
N PRO A 52 -13.69 -2.47 0.55
CA PRO A 52 -14.84 -3.16 1.12
C PRO A 52 -15.94 -3.42 0.08
N PHE A 53 -16.13 -2.52 -0.89
CA PHE A 53 -17.09 -2.72 -1.99
C PHE A 53 -16.67 -3.88 -2.91
N ILE A 54 -15.40 -3.87 -3.36
CA ILE A 54 -14.84 -4.91 -4.24
C ILE A 54 -14.83 -6.26 -3.52
N ILE A 55 -14.41 -6.29 -2.25
CA ILE A 55 -14.38 -7.51 -1.44
C ILE A 55 -15.80 -8.06 -1.26
N THR A 56 -16.77 -7.22 -0.93
CA THR A 56 -18.16 -7.66 -0.74
C THR A 56 -18.74 -8.21 -2.04
N TRP A 57 -18.53 -7.51 -3.17
CA TRP A 57 -18.94 -7.99 -4.48
C TRP A 57 -18.28 -9.32 -4.84
N LEU A 58 -16.98 -9.46 -4.57
CA LEU A 58 -16.24 -10.69 -4.85
C LEU A 58 -16.69 -11.85 -3.95
N ILE A 59 -17.06 -11.59 -2.70
CA ILE A 59 -17.69 -12.58 -1.80
C ILE A 59 -19.05 -13.02 -2.37
N GLN A 60 -19.87 -12.09 -2.86
CA GLN A 60 -21.19 -12.39 -3.44
C GLN A 60 -21.07 -13.27 -4.69
N VAL A 61 -20.07 -13.02 -5.54
CA VAL A 61 -19.86 -13.80 -6.78
C VAL A 61 -19.19 -15.16 -6.50
N THR A 62 -18.24 -15.21 -5.57
CA THR A 62 -17.45 -16.44 -5.31
C THR A 62 -18.10 -17.35 -4.26
N GLY A 63 -19.02 -16.83 -3.44
CA GLY A 63 -19.67 -17.57 -2.34
C GLY A 63 -18.72 -17.99 -1.20
N SER A 64 -17.43 -17.64 -1.28
CA SER A 64 -16.39 -18.09 -0.36
C SER A 64 -15.77 -16.93 0.41
N LYS A 65 -15.56 -17.13 1.72
CA LYS A 65 -14.88 -16.17 2.61
C LYS A 65 -13.42 -15.91 2.26
N LEU A 66 -12.86 -16.64 1.27
CA LEU A 66 -11.51 -16.44 0.73
C LEU A 66 -11.41 -15.33 -0.34
N ALA A 67 -12.52 -14.73 -0.74
CA ALA A 67 -12.52 -13.63 -1.72
C ALA A 67 -11.58 -12.45 -1.36
N PRO A 68 -11.44 -11.99 -0.09
CA PRO A 68 -10.47 -10.94 0.24
C PRO A 68 -9.03 -11.31 -0.13
N SER A 69 -8.68 -12.60 -0.09
CA SER A 69 -7.33 -13.09 -0.41
C SER A 69 -6.95 -12.86 -1.86
N PHE A 70 -7.90 -13.00 -2.80
CA PHE A 70 -7.67 -12.75 -4.22
C PHE A 70 -7.44 -11.26 -4.51
N TYR A 71 -8.19 -10.38 -3.84
CA TYR A 71 -7.96 -8.94 -3.91
C TYR A 71 -6.56 -8.57 -3.38
N LEU A 72 -6.16 -9.14 -2.25
CA LEU A 72 -4.84 -8.94 -1.67
C LEU A 72 -3.71 -9.49 -2.56
N MET A 73 -3.90 -10.64 -3.21
CA MET A 73 -2.92 -11.17 -4.18
C MET A 73 -2.73 -10.22 -5.37
N GLY A 74 -3.83 -9.68 -5.93
CA GLY A 74 -3.75 -8.70 -7.02
C GLY A 74 -3.01 -7.42 -6.59
N ALA A 75 -3.35 -6.89 -5.41
CA ALA A 75 -2.68 -5.71 -4.84
C ALA A 75 -1.18 -5.98 -4.56
N ALA A 76 -0.83 -7.19 -4.10
CA ALA A 76 0.55 -7.58 -3.87
C ALA A 76 1.38 -7.62 -5.16
N VAL A 77 0.81 -8.14 -6.26
CA VAL A 77 1.46 -8.15 -7.58
C VAL A 77 1.69 -6.73 -8.10
N ILE A 78 0.69 -5.84 -7.97
CA ILE A 78 0.82 -4.42 -8.34
C ILE A 78 1.92 -3.74 -7.51
N SER A 79 1.92 -3.96 -6.19
CA SER A 79 2.94 -3.44 -5.28
C SER A 79 4.35 -3.94 -5.65
N MET A 80 4.47 -5.22 -5.98
CA MET A 80 5.74 -5.80 -6.40
C MET A 80 6.24 -5.21 -7.73
N MET A 81 5.37 -5.02 -8.72
CA MET A 81 5.72 -4.34 -9.97
C MET A 81 6.18 -2.90 -9.73
N ALA A 82 5.48 -2.16 -8.86
CA ALA A 82 5.85 -0.79 -8.50
C ALA A 82 7.24 -0.74 -7.84
N LEU A 83 7.50 -1.63 -6.87
CA LEU A 83 8.80 -1.74 -6.21
C LEU A 83 9.92 -2.07 -7.19
N LEU A 84 9.70 -3.02 -8.11
CA LEU A 84 10.69 -3.36 -9.14
C LEU A 84 11.01 -2.17 -10.05
N ARG A 85 10.00 -1.38 -10.43
CA ARG A 85 10.20 -0.16 -11.25
C ARG A 85 10.98 0.92 -10.51
N ILE A 86 10.69 1.14 -9.22
CA ILE A 86 11.43 2.09 -8.38
C ILE A 86 12.90 1.63 -8.23
N ARG A 87 13.13 0.34 -7.98
CA ARG A 87 14.48 -0.22 -7.84
C ARG A 87 15.28 -0.09 -9.15
N ALA A 88 14.64 -0.32 -10.28
CA ALA A 88 15.26 -0.15 -11.61
C ALA A 88 15.61 1.30 -11.92
N LEU A 89 14.86 2.27 -11.40
CA LEU A 89 15.15 3.70 -11.54
C LEU A 89 16.38 4.10 -10.70
N LYS A 90 16.50 3.58 -9.48
CA LYS A 90 17.62 3.84 -8.56
C LYS A 90 18.93 3.17 -9.00
N LEU A 91 18.87 2.11 -9.81
CA LEU A 91 20.04 1.45 -10.42
C LEU A 91 20.56 2.16 -11.68
N ARG A 92 19.82 3.15 -12.22
CA ARG A 92 20.19 3.92 -13.41
C ARG A 92 20.77 5.31 -13.09
N LEU A 93 20.72 5.73 -11.83
CA LEU A 93 21.33 6.96 -11.31
C LEU A 93 22.63 6.60 -10.58
#